data_AF-A0A7Z9UD98-F1
#
_entry.id   AF-A0A7Z9UD98-F1
#
_cell.length_a   1.000
_cell.length_b   1.000
_cell.length_c   1.000
_cell.angle_alpha   90.00
_cell.angle_beta   90.00
_cell.angle_gamma   90.00
#
_symmetry.space_group_name_H-M   'P 1'
#
loop_
_entity.id
_entity.type
_entity.pdbx_description
1 polymer ?
#
loop_
_entity_poly.entity_id
_entity_poly.type
_entity_poly.pdbx_seq_one_letter_code
_entity_poly.pdbx_strand_id
1 'polypeptide(L)'
;MSEGKLPNHSYFWRHPAQMEALTGHLSRLPVKETLRVWCAGCSRGEEAYSLSYLLHRLGRPHHIRATDKDEESLAQAVLAIYREETFRLLPRAYEIEAVGDSRYTVAPEVRRSVDFERSDLLKTRPPQAAYHVVVCRNVLIYFDKGTQLEVLNKLVDALLPNGLLVLGYAESSLIQHSGL
;
A
#
# COMPACT_ATOMS: atom_id res chain seq x y z
N MET A 1 -7.42 -31.69 -11.98
CA MET A 1 -8.11 -30.45 -12.37
C MET A 1 -7.53 -29.35 -11.49
N SER A 2 -6.60 -28.54 -12.00
CA SER A 2 -5.99 -27.46 -11.22
C SER A 2 -6.95 -26.26 -11.23
N GLU A 3 -7.46 -25.89 -10.07
CA GLU A 3 -8.07 -24.58 -9.89
C GLU A 3 -7.03 -23.51 -10.25
N GLY A 4 -7.30 -22.77 -11.33
CA GLY A 4 -6.47 -21.67 -11.76
C GLY A 4 -6.47 -20.59 -10.69
N LYS A 5 -5.38 -20.52 -9.92
CA LYS A 5 -5.05 -19.39 -9.05
C LYS A 5 -5.07 -18.14 -9.95
N LEU A 6 -6.15 -17.35 -9.87
CA LEU A 6 -6.19 -16.02 -10.50
C LEU A 6 -4.92 -15.31 -10.03
N PRO A 7 -4.02 -14.91 -10.93
CA PRO A 7 -2.78 -14.33 -10.48
C PRO A 7 -3.11 -13.00 -9.81
N ASN A 8 -2.75 -12.87 -8.53
CA ASN A 8 -2.71 -11.61 -7.81
C ASN A 8 -1.63 -10.71 -8.44
N HIS A 9 -1.89 -10.21 -9.64
CA HIS A 9 -1.03 -9.23 -10.28
C HIS A 9 -1.34 -7.87 -9.67
N SER A 10 -0.52 -7.50 -8.69
CA SER A 10 -0.38 -6.11 -8.27
C SER A 10 0.38 -5.33 -9.34
N TYR A 11 0.06 -4.05 -9.51
CA TYR A 11 0.70 -3.15 -10.47
C TYR A 11 1.04 -1.85 -9.76
N PHE A 12 2.09 -1.18 -10.22
CA PHE A 12 2.33 0.19 -9.79
C PHE A 12 1.14 1.07 -10.18
N TRP A 13 0.83 2.05 -9.33
CA TRP A 13 -0.20 3.05 -9.58
C TRP A 13 -1.61 2.49 -9.83
N ARG A 14 -1.94 1.36 -9.20
CA ARG A 14 -3.26 0.72 -9.33
C ARG A 14 -4.39 1.68 -8.92
N HIS A 15 -5.41 1.77 -9.77
CA HIS A 15 -6.52 2.73 -9.69
C HIS A 15 -6.06 4.21 -9.65
N PRO A 16 -5.62 4.77 -10.80
CA PRO A 16 -5.05 6.12 -10.88
C PRO A 16 -5.91 7.23 -10.26
N ALA A 17 -7.24 7.19 -10.44
CA ALA A 17 -8.15 8.17 -9.84
C ALA A 17 -8.09 8.20 -8.31
N GLN A 18 -7.85 7.05 -7.66
CA GLN A 18 -7.67 7.00 -6.21
C GLN A 18 -6.31 7.57 -5.78
N MET A 19 -5.27 7.33 -6.57
CA MET A 19 -3.95 7.94 -6.35
C MET A 19 -4.01 9.47 -6.51
N GLU A 20 -4.78 9.98 -7.48
CA GLU A 20 -5.00 11.42 -7.67
C GLU A 20 -5.78 12.04 -6.51
N ALA A 21 -6.85 11.40 -6.05
CA ALA A 21 -7.60 11.84 -4.87
C ALA A 21 -6.72 11.86 -3.62
N LEU A 22 -5.90 10.81 -3.41
CA LEU A 22 -4.93 10.75 -2.32
C LEU A 22 -3.90 11.87 -2.42
N THR A 23 -3.37 12.13 -3.62
CA THR A 23 -2.45 13.25 -3.89
C THR A 23 -3.08 14.58 -3.49
N GLY A 24 -4.31 14.83 -3.94
CA GLY A 24 -5.04 16.06 -3.63
C GLY A 24 -5.27 16.24 -2.12
N HIS A 25 -5.60 15.18 -1.40
CA HIS A 25 -5.76 15.22 0.05
C HIS A 25 -4.43 15.48 0.78
N LEU A 26 -3.40 14.68 0.46
CA LEU A 26 -2.10 14.77 1.14
C LEU A 26 -1.38 16.10 0.86
N SER A 27 -1.55 16.69 -0.32
CA SER A 27 -0.96 18.00 -0.66
C SER A 27 -1.45 19.16 0.20
N ARG A 28 -2.62 19.02 0.84
CA ARG A 28 -3.24 20.06 1.68
C ARG A 28 -2.86 19.94 3.15
N LEU A 29 -2.26 18.82 3.54
CA LEU A 29 -1.86 18.59 4.93
C LEU A 29 -0.56 19.36 5.23
N PRO A 30 -0.42 19.93 6.45
CA PRO A 30 0.80 20.64 6.84
C PRO A 30 2.05 19.76 6.69
N VAL A 31 3.16 20.34 6.22
CA VAL A 31 4.43 19.63 5.96
C VAL A 31 5.32 19.51 7.23
N LYS A 32 4.77 19.77 8.42
CA LYS A 32 5.57 19.95 9.65
C LYS A 32 6.09 18.65 10.25
N GLU A 33 5.59 17.49 9.84
CA GLU A 33 5.95 16.19 10.43
C GLU A 33 6.19 15.10 9.38
N THR A 34 7.03 14.14 9.73
CA THR A 34 7.29 12.94 8.91
C THR A 34 6.07 12.03 8.94
N LEU A 35 5.49 11.78 7.76
CA LEU A 35 4.33 10.91 7.64
C LEU A 35 4.70 9.45 7.87
N ARG A 36 4.16 8.89 8.95
CA ARG A 36 4.09 7.44 9.15
C ARG A 36 2.91 6.86 8.37
N VAL A 37 3.19 5.96 7.44
CA VAL A 37 2.21 5.27 6.59
C VAL A 37 2.31 3.76 6.83
N TRP A 38 1.16 3.08 6.88
CA TRP A 38 1.10 1.62 6.88
C TRP A 38 0.41 1.12 5.60
N CYS A 39 1.10 0.32 4.80
CA CYS A 39 0.53 -0.41 3.67
C CYS A 39 0.30 -1.88 4.10
N ALA A 40 -0.95 -2.22 4.37
CA ALA A 40 -1.38 -3.51 4.87
C ALA A 40 -1.85 -4.44 3.73
N GLY A 41 -1.20 -5.59 3.60
CA GLY A 41 -1.36 -6.52 2.49
C GLY A 41 -0.63 -6.04 1.23
N CYS A 42 0.65 -5.69 1.39
CA CYS A 42 1.42 -5.02 0.34
C CYS A 42 1.82 -5.91 -0.84
N SER A 43 1.58 -7.22 -0.76
CA SER A 43 2.01 -8.21 -1.74
C SER A 43 3.50 -8.02 -2.12
N ARG A 44 3.81 -7.86 -3.41
CA ARG A 44 5.17 -7.70 -3.92
C ARG A 44 5.65 -6.25 -3.89
N GLY A 45 4.99 -5.37 -3.13
CA GLY A 45 5.48 -4.02 -2.80
C GLY A 45 5.11 -2.91 -3.79
N GLU A 46 4.43 -3.21 -4.90
CA GLU A 46 4.12 -2.21 -5.93
C GLU A 46 3.26 -1.06 -5.38
N GLU A 47 2.32 -1.35 -4.47
CA GLU A 47 1.50 -0.32 -3.82
C GLU A 47 2.33 0.55 -2.86
N ALA A 48 3.15 -0.08 -2.01
CA ALA A 48 4.01 0.64 -1.08
C ALA A 48 4.99 1.57 -1.81
N TYR A 49 5.61 1.10 -2.89
CA TYR A 49 6.49 1.94 -3.69
C TYR A 49 5.74 3.02 -4.47
N SER A 50 4.51 2.76 -4.94
CA SER A 50 3.67 3.80 -5.56
C SER A 50 3.34 4.92 -4.58
N LEU A 51 3.03 4.59 -3.32
CA LEU A 51 2.82 5.57 -2.26
C LEU A 51 4.09 6.37 -1.98
N SER A 52 5.25 5.71 -1.95
CA SER A 52 6.53 6.38 -1.74
C SER A 52 6.87 7.37 -2.88
N TYR A 53 6.70 6.96 -4.14
CA TYR A 53 6.84 7.87 -5.30
C TYR A 53 5.95 9.10 -5.17
N LEU A 54 4.67 8.90 -4.84
CA LEU A 54 3.71 9.99 -4.63
C LEU A 54 4.20 10.96 -3.55
N LEU A 55 4.64 10.44 -2.40
CA LEU A 55 5.05 11.25 -1.25
C LEU A 55 6.36 12.00 -1.53
N HIS A 56 7.33 11.37 -2.21
CA HIS A 56 8.54 12.05 -2.70
C HIS A 56 8.19 13.19 -3.65
N ARG A 57 7.27 12.96 -4.60
CA ARG A 57 6.85 13.99 -5.55
C ARG A 57 6.16 15.19 -4.88
N LEU A 58 5.45 14.94 -3.78
CA LEU A 58 4.85 15.99 -2.96
C LEU A 58 5.85 16.69 -2.00
N GLY A 59 7.12 16.24 -1.96
CA GLY A 59 8.11 16.78 -1.03
C GLY A 59 7.77 16.50 0.44
N ARG A 60 7.08 15.39 0.71
CA ARG A 60 6.59 15.04 2.05
C ARG A 60 7.58 14.06 2.71
N PRO A 61 8.27 14.44 3.80
CA PRO A 61 9.05 13.48 4.57
C PRO A 61 8.16 12.34 5.04
N HIS A 62 8.58 11.10 4.85
CA HIS A 62 7.72 9.94 5.13
C HIS A 62 8.51 8.68 5.46
N HIS A 63 7.80 7.74 6.06
CA HIS A 63 8.24 6.37 6.28
C HIS A 63 7.04 5.44 6.10
N ILE A 64 7.22 4.39 5.30
CA ILE A 64 6.17 3.42 4.98
C ILE A 64 6.54 2.08 5.59
N ARG A 65 5.72 1.60 6.52
CA ARG A 65 5.73 0.20 6.93
C ARG A 65 4.82 -0.57 5.99
N ALA A 66 5.36 -1.53 5.25
CA ALA A 66 4.62 -2.37 4.31
C ALA A 66 4.59 -3.81 4.84
N THR A 67 3.41 -4.38 4.98
CA THR A 67 3.26 -5.70 5.60
C THR A 67 2.45 -6.67 4.75
N ASP A 68 2.88 -7.93 4.72
CA ASP A 68 2.10 -9.03 4.14
C ASP A 68 2.29 -10.32 4.96
N LYS A 69 1.38 -11.28 4.80
CA LYS A 69 1.51 -12.61 5.43
C LYS A 69 2.36 -13.56 4.58
N ASP A 70 2.46 -13.28 3.28
CA ASP A 70 3.15 -14.11 2.29
C ASP A 70 4.63 -13.74 2.19
N GLU A 71 5.50 -14.60 2.73
CA GLU A 71 6.95 -14.37 2.76
C GLU A 71 7.58 -14.32 1.37
N GLU A 72 7.05 -15.10 0.43
CA GLU A 72 7.55 -15.10 -0.96
C GLU A 72 7.32 -13.74 -1.61
N SER A 73 6.12 -13.18 -1.48
CA SER A 73 5.80 -11.85 -1.97
C SER A 73 6.67 -10.77 -1.31
N LEU A 74 6.89 -10.85 0.01
CA LEU A 74 7.77 -9.92 0.72
C LEU A 74 9.23 -10.01 0.24
N ALA A 75 9.74 -11.22 0.00
CA ALA A 75 11.08 -11.39 -0.55
C ALA A 75 11.20 -10.72 -1.93
N GLN A 76 10.18 -10.84 -2.78
CA GLN A 76 10.12 -10.13 -4.06
C GLN A 76 10.05 -8.60 -3.89
N ALA A 77 9.30 -8.13 -2.89
CA ALA A 77 9.17 -6.70 -2.59
C ALA A 77 10.50 -6.07 -2.14
N VAL A 78 11.25 -6.78 -1.29
CA VAL A 78 12.57 -6.36 -0.82
C VAL A 78 13.60 -6.31 -1.96
N LEU A 79 13.54 -7.26 -2.90
CA LEU A 79 14.37 -7.24 -4.10
C LEU A 79 14.04 -6.04 -4.99
N ALA A 80 12.76 -5.66 -5.07
CA ALA A 80 12.26 -4.53 -5.85
C ALA A 80 12.56 -4.64 -7.35
N ILE A 81 12.59 -5.86 -7.91
CA ILE A 81 12.88 -6.11 -9.32
C ILE A 81 11.61 -6.61 -10.01
N TYR A 82 11.15 -5.86 -11.02
CA TYR A 82 9.90 -6.11 -11.74
C TYR A 82 10.12 -6.10 -13.25
N ARG A 83 9.14 -6.60 -14.00
CA ARG A 83 9.11 -6.45 -15.45
C ARG A 83 8.53 -5.09 -15.83
N GLU A 84 8.82 -4.61 -17.03
CA GLU A 84 8.32 -3.32 -17.53
C GLU A 84 6.80 -3.21 -17.45
N GLU A 85 6.07 -4.30 -17.73
CA GLU A 85 4.61 -4.29 -17.77
C GLU A 85 3.99 -4.02 -16.38
N THR A 86 4.71 -4.31 -15.30
CA THR A 86 4.29 -4.01 -13.93
C THR A 86 4.20 -2.49 -13.68
N PHE A 87 4.94 -1.70 -14.46
CA PHE A 87 4.97 -0.23 -14.42
C PHE A 87 4.02 0.44 -15.42
N ARG A 88 3.22 -0.31 -16.19
CA ARG A 88 2.40 0.24 -17.29
C ARG A 88 1.46 1.40 -16.92
N LEU A 89 1.07 1.51 -15.65
CA LEU A 89 0.20 2.56 -15.12
C LEU A 89 0.97 3.65 -14.35
N LEU A 90 2.26 3.45 -14.08
CA LEU A 90 3.10 4.43 -13.42
C LEU A 90 3.25 5.66 -14.34
N PRO A 91 2.92 6.87 -13.89
CA PRO A 91 3.13 8.06 -14.69
C PRO A 91 4.61 8.21 -15.09
N ARG A 92 4.86 8.58 -16.36
CA ARG A 92 6.22 8.72 -16.92
C ARG A 92 7.14 9.69 -16.17
N ALA A 93 6.58 10.55 -15.32
CA ALA A 93 7.34 11.47 -14.49
C ALA A 93 8.08 10.78 -13.32
N TYR A 94 7.75 9.52 -13.03
CA TYR A 94 8.43 8.71 -12.01
C TYR A 94 9.52 7.86 -12.68
N GLU A 95 10.74 8.00 -12.18
CA GLU A 95 11.91 7.33 -12.73
C GLU A 95 11.95 5.85 -12.32
N ILE A 96 12.36 4.98 -13.23
CA ILE A 96 12.67 3.57 -12.97
C ILE A 96 14.07 3.27 -13.52
N GLU A 97 14.80 2.37 -12.88
CA GLU A 97 16.17 2.03 -13.25
C GLU A 97 16.23 0.64 -13.86
N ALA A 98 16.89 0.48 -15.01
CA ALA A 98 17.09 -0.82 -15.62
C ALA A 98 18.10 -1.66 -14.83
N VAL A 99 17.78 -2.93 -14.58
CA VAL A 99 18.67 -3.88 -13.87
C VAL A 99 19.13 -5.06 -14.75
N GLY A 100 18.84 -5.01 -16.05
CA GLY A 100 19.14 -6.08 -17.03
C GLY A 100 17.94 -6.98 -17.32
N ASP A 101 18.03 -7.79 -18.39
CA ASP A 101 17.01 -8.80 -18.78
C ASP A 101 15.57 -8.27 -18.87
N SER A 102 15.38 -7.05 -19.38
CA SER A 102 14.09 -6.35 -19.43
C SER A 102 13.40 -6.23 -18.06
N ARG A 103 14.21 -6.11 -17.01
CA ARG A 103 13.76 -5.87 -15.64
C ARG A 103 14.19 -4.50 -15.17
N TYR A 104 13.39 -3.95 -14.27
CA TYR A 104 13.53 -2.62 -13.74
C TYR A 104 13.33 -2.62 -12.23
N THR A 105 13.90 -1.62 -11.56
CA THR A 105 13.71 -1.34 -10.15
C THR A 105 13.26 0.10 -9.93
N VAL A 106 12.76 0.37 -8.73
CA VAL A 106 12.32 1.72 -8.33
C VAL A 106 13.53 2.56 -7.91
N ALA A 107 13.37 3.88 -7.92
CA ALA A 107 14.43 4.80 -7.51
C ALA A 107 14.95 4.50 -6.08
N PRO A 108 16.26 4.66 -5.79
CA PRO A 108 16.84 4.28 -4.51
C PRO A 108 16.19 4.95 -3.29
N GLU A 109 15.82 6.23 -3.38
CA GLU A 109 15.14 6.98 -2.32
C GLU A 109 13.70 6.51 -2.07
N VAL A 110 13.04 6.02 -3.11
CA VAL A 110 11.71 5.41 -3.00
C VAL A 110 11.87 4.11 -2.21
N ARG A 111 12.84 3.28 -2.59
CA ARG A 111 13.12 2.02 -1.89
C ARG A 111 13.49 2.21 -0.43
N ARG A 112 14.37 3.16 -0.11
CA ARG A 112 14.83 3.44 1.27
C ARG A 112 13.74 3.94 2.22
N SER A 113 12.62 4.42 1.69
CA SER A 113 11.52 4.93 2.51
C SER A 113 10.47 3.88 2.90
N VAL A 114 10.66 2.64 2.44
CA VAL A 114 9.72 1.52 2.64
C VAL A 114 10.41 0.37 3.39
N ASP A 115 9.89 0.02 4.55
CA ASP A 115 10.30 -1.16 5.31
C ASP A 115 9.27 -2.28 5.16
N PHE A 116 9.75 -3.48 4.82
CA PHE A 116 8.91 -4.67 4.66
C PHE A 116 8.96 -5.55 5.89
N GLU A 117 7.80 -5.97 6.38
CA GLU A 117 7.68 -6.82 7.57
C GLU A 117 6.60 -7.89 7.37
N ARG A 118 6.85 -9.10 7.85
CA ARG A 118 5.83 -10.16 7.87
C ARG A 118 4.79 -9.86 8.95
N SER A 119 3.52 -9.76 8.55
CA SER A 119 2.40 -9.61 9.49
C SER A 119 1.12 -10.22 8.94
N ASP A 120 0.38 -10.92 9.79
CA ASP A 120 -0.94 -11.47 9.47
C ASP A 120 -2.01 -10.57 10.10
N LEU A 121 -2.85 -9.93 9.28
CA LEU A 121 -3.92 -9.03 9.74
C LEU A 121 -4.92 -9.69 10.69
N LEU A 122 -5.05 -11.02 10.63
CA LEU A 122 -5.93 -11.77 11.52
C LEU A 122 -5.31 -11.93 12.91
N LYS A 123 -3.99 -12.08 12.98
CA LYS A 123 -3.28 -12.46 14.22
C LYS A 123 -2.58 -11.31 14.91
N THR A 124 -2.05 -10.36 14.13
CA THR A 124 -1.23 -9.27 14.63
C THR A 124 -2.08 -8.03 14.84
N ARG A 125 -2.01 -7.44 16.05
CA ARG A 125 -2.57 -6.12 16.30
C ARG A 125 -1.52 -5.04 15.98
N PRO A 126 -1.85 -4.05 15.14
CA PRO A 126 -0.97 -2.91 14.93
C PRO A 126 -0.87 -2.05 16.20
N PRO A 127 0.18 -1.22 16.34
CA PRO A 127 0.22 -0.21 17.38
C PRO A 127 -0.92 0.79 17.21
N GLN A 128 -1.56 1.15 18.32
CA GLN A 128 -2.66 2.12 18.31
C GLN A 128 -2.16 3.53 18.01
N ALA A 129 -2.97 4.32 17.30
CA ALA A 129 -2.72 5.73 17.00
C ALA A 129 -1.28 6.01 16.50
N ALA A 130 -0.79 5.19 15.58
CA ALA A 130 0.58 5.23 15.11
C ALA A 130 0.73 5.82 13.71
N TYR A 131 -0.31 5.75 12.86
CA TYR A 131 -0.17 6.09 11.45
C TYR A 131 -1.06 7.27 11.05
N HIS A 132 -0.51 8.15 10.21
CA HIS A 132 -1.28 9.24 9.60
C HIS A 132 -2.11 8.70 8.44
N VAL A 133 -1.61 7.67 7.76
CA VAL A 133 -2.29 7.01 6.65
C VAL A 133 -2.17 5.51 6.81
N VAL A 134 -3.30 4.80 6.69
CA VAL A 134 -3.35 3.35 6.58
C VAL A 134 -3.96 3.01 5.22
N VAL A 135 -3.29 2.17 4.45
CA VAL A 135 -3.75 1.70 3.14
C VAL A 135 -3.96 0.19 3.24
N CYS A 136 -5.14 -0.29 2.89
CA CYS A 136 -5.45 -1.72 2.82
C CYS A 136 -6.42 -1.95 1.67
N ARG A 137 -5.88 -2.28 0.49
CA ARG A 137 -6.63 -2.31 -0.77
C ARG A 137 -6.60 -3.69 -1.40
N ASN A 138 -7.77 -4.18 -1.79
CA ASN A 138 -7.94 -5.49 -2.41
C ASN A 138 -7.46 -6.66 -1.54
N VAL A 139 -7.59 -6.53 -0.22
CA VAL A 139 -7.20 -7.54 0.77
C VAL A 139 -8.43 -8.06 1.52
N LEU A 140 -9.32 -7.15 1.95
CA LEU A 140 -10.50 -7.48 2.75
C LEU A 140 -11.50 -8.32 1.95
N ILE A 141 -11.49 -8.22 0.61
CA ILE A 141 -12.33 -9.02 -0.29
C ILE A 141 -12.12 -10.54 -0.16
N TYR A 142 -11.01 -10.99 0.44
CA TYR A 142 -10.74 -12.42 0.66
C TYR A 142 -11.27 -12.95 1.99
N PHE A 143 -11.87 -12.10 2.82
CA PHE A 143 -12.38 -12.46 4.15
C PHE A 143 -13.91 -12.50 4.17
N ASP A 144 -14.48 -13.30 5.09
CA ASP A 144 -15.91 -13.23 5.39
C ASP A 144 -16.26 -11.90 6.08
N LYS A 145 -17.56 -11.55 6.12
CA LYS A 145 -18.03 -10.26 6.65
C LYS A 145 -17.63 -10.00 8.10
N GLY A 146 -17.62 -11.02 8.95
CA GLY A 146 -17.25 -10.87 10.35
C GLY A 146 -15.77 -10.53 10.47
N THR A 147 -14.94 -11.27 9.74
CA THR A 147 -13.50 -11.05 9.66
C THR A 147 -13.16 -9.69 9.02
N GLN A 148 -13.89 -9.26 7.99
CA GLN A 148 -13.73 -7.93 7.38
C GLN A 148 -13.91 -6.81 8.40
N LEU A 149 -14.96 -6.88 9.23
CA LEU A 149 -15.22 -5.87 10.26
C LEU A 149 -14.15 -5.89 11.36
N GLU A 150 -13.70 -7.07 11.78
CA GLU A 150 -12.62 -7.18 12.77
C GLU A 150 -11.32 -6.55 12.27
N VAL A 151 -10.93 -6.85 11.03
CA VAL A 151 -9.73 -6.26 10.42
C VAL A 151 -9.91 -4.76 10.23
N LEU A 152 -11.08 -4.31 9.76
CA LEU A 152 -11.37 -2.89 9.59
C LEU A 152 -11.19 -2.11 10.90
N ASN A 153 -11.71 -2.63 12.01
CA ASN A 153 -11.52 -2.01 13.34
C ASN A 153 -10.03 -1.92 13.72
N LYS A 154 -9.23 -2.97 13.46
CA LYS A 154 -7.77 -2.92 13.71
C LYS A 154 -7.09 -1.84 12.86
N LEU A 155 -7.50 -1.66 11.61
CA LEU A 155 -6.95 -0.63 10.72
C LEU A 155 -7.29 0.78 11.25
N VAL A 156 -8.52 0.98 11.72
CA VAL A 156 -8.99 2.25 12.29
C VAL A 156 -8.29 2.56 13.61
N ASP A 157 -8.15 1.58 14.51
CA ASP A 157 -7.45 1.74 15.79
C ASP A 157 -5.98 2.17 15.61
N ALA A 158 -5.37 1.80 14.48
CA ALA A 158 -3.99 2.15 14.15
C ALA A 158 -3.82 3.62 13.70
N LEU A 159 -4.92 4.29 13.32
CA LEU A 159 -4.88 5.66 12.83
C LEU A 159 -4.73 6.67 13.97
N LEU A 160 -3.89 7.67 13.75
CA LEU A 160 -3.89 8.89 14.53
C LEU A 160 -5.24 9.62 14.41
N PRO A 161 -5.60 10.51 15.35
CA PRO A 161 -6.72 11.43 15.17
C PRO A 161 -6.59 12.18 13.83
N ASN A 162 -7.69 12.23 13.07
CA ASN A 162 -7.74 12.77 11.70
C ASN A 162 -6.88 12.01 10.67
N GLY A 163 -6.46 10.79 10.98
CA GLY A 163 -5.76 9.91 10.05
C GLY A 163 -6.66 9.45 8.90
N LEU A 164 -6.02 9.05 7.80
CA LEU A 164 -6.71 8.63 6.58
C LEU A 164 -6.65 7.11 6.40
N LEU A 165 -7.82 6.48 6.30
CA LEU A 165 -7.94 5.09 5.82
C LEU A 165 -8.20 5.07 4.31
N VAL A 166 -7.43 4.26 3.58
CA VAL A 166 -7.56 4.08 2.13
C VAL A 166 -7.87 2.62 1.83
N LEU A 167 -9.11 2.35 1.39
CA LEU A 167 -9.59 1.01 1.02
C LEU A 167 -9.75 0.86 -0.50
N GLY A 168 -9.78 -0.36 -1.02
CA GLY A 168 -10.05 -0.63 -2.42
C GLY A 168 -11.52 -0.39 -2.79
N TYR A 169 -11.79 -0.25 -4.08
CA TYR A 169 -13.13 0.08 -4.58
C TYR A 169 -14.23 -0.92 -4.15
N ALA A 170 -13.93 -2.21 -4.14
CA ALA A 170 -14.88 -3.24 -3.72
C ALA A 170 -15.10 -3.29 -2.20
N GLU A 171 -14.25 -2.61 -1.43
CA GLU A 171 -14.20 -2.65 0.04
C GLU A 171 -14.82 -1.40 0.66
N SER A 172 -15.05 -0.34 -0.12
CA SER A 172 -15.62 0.92 0.37
C SER A 172 -17.04 0.77 0.92
N SER A 173 -17.79 -0.25 0.48
CA SER A 173 -19.11 -0.58 1.02
C SER A 173 -19.06 -1.03 2.49
N LEU A 174 -17.90 -1.49 2.98
CA LEU A 174 -17.72 -1.88 4.38
C LEU A 174 -17.87 -0.70 5.33
N ILE A 175 -17.47 0.51 4.91
CA ILE A 175 -17.59 1.74 5.70
C ILE A 175 -19.07 2.07 5.97
N GLN A 176 -19.91 1.95 4.94
CA GLN A 176 -21.35 2.24 5.04
C GLN A 176 -22.09 1.32 6.04
N HIS A 177 -21.53 0.14 6.33
CA HIS A 177 -22.13 -0.85 7.23
C HIS A 177 -21.49 -0.87 8.62
N SER A 178 -20.38 -0.17 8.82
CA SER A 178 -19.63 -0.13 10.10
C SER A 178 -19.93 1.11 10.94
N GLY A 179 -20.71 2.06 10.43
CA GLY A 179 -21.07 3.29 11.17
C GLY A 179 -19.90 4.27 11.35
N LEU A 180 -18.86 4.12 10.53
CA LEU A 180 -17.66 4.97 10.44
C LEU A 180 -17.84 6.08 9.40
#